data_AF-A0A6L6LA45-F1
#
_entry.id   AF-A0A6L6LA45-F1
#
_cell.length_a   1.000
_cell.length_b   1.000
_cell.length_c   1.000
_cell.angle_alpha   90.00
_cell.angle_beta   90.00
_cell.angle_gamma   90.00
#
_symmetry.space_group_name_H-M   'P 1'
#
loop_
_entity.id
_entity.type
_entity.pdbx_description
1 polymer ?
#
loop_
_entity_poly.entity_id
_entity_poly.type
_entity_poly.pdbx_seq_one_letter_code
_entity_poly.pdbx_strand_id
1 'polypeptide(L)'
;MALFHFTVTQTKRSKGQSAIASAAYRSGEKLYSEYYGEYSDYTRKGGVICSDILLPPHALKEYADRQTLWNAVEKAERGKNAQLAYSFEISLQNEFSLEENIALAREFLFREFVSRGMTVDVSFHEKECEDGGTPNPHFHFLCPIRPMEQDGTWGIKQRREYVLDEEGNRIRDANGKYVFNAVPTTDWGSPETLEHWREAWAEMCNAKFAEKGLDVRIDHRSYERQGVELLPTVHEGATVRAMEKKGIRTEKGEFNRWIRATNAVIRDIKKKIALLFDWIAEAKAELAKPQAPDLVSLL
;
A
#
# COMPACT_ATOMS: atom_id res chain seq x y z
N MET A 1 -1.75 17.49 4.94
CA MET A 1 -2.80 16.44 5.04
C MET A 1 -2.06 15.14 4.90
N ALA A 2 -2.02 14.37 5.99
CA ALA A 2 -1.42 13.05 5.97
C ALA A 2 -2.11 12.19 4.91
N LEU A 3 -1.33 11.40 4.16
CA LEU A 3 -1.82 10.66 3.02
C LEU A 3 -1.61 9.16 3.24
N PHE A 4 -2.71 8.41 3.11
CA PHE A 4 -2.66 6.96 3.07
C PHE A 4 -2.41 6.49 1.65
N HIS A 5 -1.25 5.87 1.42
CA HIS A 5 -0.96 5.10 0.23
C HIS A 5 -0.33 3.78 0.64
N PHE A 6 -0.94 2.68 0.19
CA PHE A 6 -0.44 1.33 0.38
C PHE A 6 -0.86 0.56 -0.86
N THR A 7 0.10 0.07 -1.62
CA THR A 7 -0.18 -0.77 -2.80
C THR A 7 0.66 -2.03 -2.75
N VAL A 8 0.09 -3.11 -3.27
CA VAL A 8 0.79 -4.38 -3.47
C VAL A 8 0.59 -4.82 -4.92
N THR A 9 1.67 -5.29 -5.51
CA THR A 9 1.70 -5.95 -6.81
C THR A 9 2.57 -7.21 -6.72
N GLN A 10 2.78 -7.89 -7.85
CA GLN A 10 3.64 -9.05 -7.91
C GLN A 10 4.66 -8.87 -9.04
N THR A 11 5.90 -9.23 -8.75
CA THR A 11 6.96 -9.36 -9.76
C THR A 11 6.75 -10.69 -10.50
N LYS A 12 6.44 -10.64 -11.79
CA LYS A 12 6.07 -11.80 -12.61
C LYS A 12 6.98 -11.93 -13.83
N ARG A 13 7.51 -13.13 -14.02
CA ARG A 13 8.30 -13.48 -15.22
C ARG A 13 7.50 -13.34 -16.51
N SER A 14 6.20 -13.68 -16.47
CA SER A 14 5.30 -13.54 -17.63
C SER A 14 5.09 -12.09 -18.09
N LYS A 15 5.44 -11.10 -17.27
CA LYS A 15 5.41 -9.68 -17.61
C LYS A 15 6.79 -9.13 -17.99
N GLY A 16 7.77 -10.01 -18.22
CA GLY A 16 9.15 -9.63 -18.49
C GLY A 16 9.87 -9.05 -17.27
N GLN A 17 9.37 -9.29 -16.05
CA GLN A 17 9.99 -8.77 -14.83
C GLN A 17 10.96 -9.78 -14.23
N SER A 18 12.04 -9.26 -13.64
CA SER A 18 13.08 -10.00 -12.90
C SER A 18 13.08 -9.56 -11.44
N ALA A 19 13.29 -10.51 -10.52
CA ALA A 19 13.41 -10.20 -9.10
C ALA A 19 14.70 -9.43 -8.81
N ILE A 20 15.82 -9.84 -9.43
CA ILE A 20 17.12 -9.15 -9.35
C ILE A 20 17.00 -7.71 -9.87
N ALA A 21 16.40 -7.52 -11.06
CA ALA A 21 16.23 -6.17 -11.62
C ALA A 21 15.32 -5.31 -10.74
N SER A 22 14.28 -5.90 -10.17
CA SER A 22 13.36 -5.24 -9.25
C SER A 22 14.05 -4.79 -7.96
N ALA A 23 14.91 -5.64 -7.39
CA ALA A 23 15.68 -5.33 -6.19
C ALA A 23 16.71 -4.24 -6.47
N ALA A 24 17.51 -4.39 -7.53
CA ALA A 24 18.51 -3.41 -7.96
C ALA A 24 17.89 -2.02 -8.19
N TYR A 25 16.74 -1.97 -8.86
CA TYR A 25 16.03 -0.70 -9.13
C TYR A 25 15.56 0.01 -7.85
N ARG A 26 15.18 -0.74 -6.82
CA ARG A 26 14.71 -0.17 -5.55
C ARG A 26 15.89 0.23 -4.67
N SER A 27 16.92 -0.60 -4.57
CA SER A 27 18.05 -0.28 -3.71
C SER A 27 19.08 0.66 -4.34
N GLY A 28 18.98 0.93 -5.64
CA GLY A 28 19.96 1.75 -6.36
C GLY A 28 21.30 1.04 -6.52
N GLU A 29 21.29 -0.29 -6.54
CA GLU A 29 22.51 -1.12 -6.64
C GLU A 29 22.74 -1.65 -8.06
N LYS A 30 23.92 -2.25 -8.24
CA LYS A 30 24.25 -3.07 -9.40
C LYS A 30 24.23 -4.53 -9.00
N LEU A 31 23.26 -5.29 -9.52
CA LEU A 31 23.09 -6.71 -9.19
C LEU A 31 23.18 -7.58 -10.45
N TYR A 32 23.84 -8.72 -10.34
CA TYR A 32 23.93 -9.74 -11.38
C TYR A 32 22.82 -10.78 -11.26
N SER A 33 22.16 -11.08 -12.38
CA SER A 33 21.18 -12.16 -12.48
C SER A 33 21.81 -13.41 -13.09
N GLU A 34 21.88 -14.49 -12.32
CA GLU A 34 22.34 -15.79 -12.82
C GLU A 34 21.36 -16.39 -13.85
N TYR A 35 20.05 -16.16 -13.67
CA TYR A 35 19.02 -16.70 -14.56
C TYR A 35 19.06 -16.04 -15.96
N TYR A 36 19.29 -14.72 -16.00
CA TYR A 36 19.29 -13.93 -17.24
C TYR A 36 20.69 -13.69 -17.80
N GLY A 37 21.75 -13.93 -17.02
CA GLY A 37 23.13 -13.76 -17.43
C GLY A 37 23.57 -12.30 -17.57
N GLU A 38 22.85 -11.36 -16.96
CA GLU A 38 23.05 -9.91 -17.15
C GLU A 38 23.06 -9.11 -15.85
N TYR A 39 23.65 -7.92 -15.89
CA TYR A 39 23.63 -6.96 -14.78
C TYR A 39 22.47 -5.98 -14.92
N SER A 40 21.79 -5.73 -13.81
CA SER A 40 20.91 -4.57 -13.64
C SER A 40 21.66 -3.50 -12.85
N ASP A 41 22.06 -2.40 -13.49
CA ASP A 41 22.87 -1.34 -12.88
C ASP A 41 22.03 -0.07 -12.66
N TYR A 42 21.66 0.18 -11.40
CA TYR A 42 20.90 1.36 -10.98
C TYR A 42 21.69 2.25 -10.02
N THR A 43 23.01 2.17 -10.03
CA THR A 43 23.92 2.98 -9.18
C THR A 43 23.81 4.49 -9.40
N ARG A 44 23.24 4.91 -10.54
CA ARG A 44 22.97 6.32 -10.87
C ARG A 44 21.59 6.81 -10.42
N LYS A 45 20.80 5.96 -9.77
CA LYS A 45 19.45 6.30 -9.31
C LYS A 45 19.53 7.23 -8.09
N GLY A 46 18.95 8.42 -8.21
CA GLY A 46 18.78 9.33 -7.07
C GLY A 46 17.55 8.98 -6.22
N GLY A 47 17.50 9.59 -5.02
CA GLY A 47 16.35 9.51 -4.12
C GLY A 47 16.27 8.25 -3.28
N VAL A 48 17.27 7.37 -3.31
CA VAL A 48 17.38 6.24 -2.37
C VAL A 48 18.08 6.72 -1.10
N ILE A 49 17.40 6.64 0.03
CA ILE A 49 17.91 7.07 1.34
C ILE A 49 18.73 5.95 1.97
N CYS A 50 18.13 4.78 2.12
CA CYS A 50 18.78 3.58 2.64
C CYS A 50 18.00 2.33 2.21
N SER A 51 18.65 1.17 2.31
CA SER A 51 18.03 -0.12 2.03
C SER A 51 18.57 -1.19 3.00
N ASP A 52 17.71 -2.13 3.39
CA ASP A 52 18.03 -3.21 4.33
C ASP A 52 17.33 -4.50 3.90
N ILE A 53 17.84 -5.63 4.38
CA ILE A 53 17.13 -6.92 4.32
C ILE A 53 16.82 -7.36 5.75
N LEU A 54 15.54 -7.53 6.05
CA LEU A 54 15.04 -8.07 7.30
C LEU A 54 14.76 -9.55 7.13
N LEU A 55 15.45 -10.36 7.93
CA LEU A 55 15.41 -11.81 7.87
C LEU A 55 14.62 -12.38 9.06
N PRO A 56 13.76 -13.39 8.85
CA PRO A 56 13.21 -14.16 9.96
C PRO A 56 14.32 -14.98 10.63
N PRO A 57 14.16 -15.40 11.91
CA PRO A 57 15.23 -16.03 12.67
C PRO A 57 15.82 -17.31 12.05
N HIS A 58 15.01 -18.07 11.31
CA HIS A 58 15.41 -19.30 10.65
C HIS A 58 16.00 -19.11 9.25
N ALA A 59 16.10 -17.87 8.76
CA ALA A 59 16.68 -17.61 7.45
C ALA A 59 18.20 -17.80 7.42
N LEU A 60 18.70 -18.24 6.28
CA LEU A 60 20.13 -18.32 6.03
C LEU A 60 20.75 -16.91 6.08
N LYS A 61 21.82 -16.75 6.86
CA LYS A 61 22.48 -15.44 7.05
C LYS A 61 23.01 -14.85 5.75
N GLU A 62 23.35 -15.68 4.77
CA GLU A 62 23.80 -15.25 3.44
C GLU A 62 22.73 -14.47 2.67
N TYR A 63 21.44 -14.62 3.02
CA TYR A 63 20.36 -13.85 2.42
C TYR A 63 20.31 -12.39 2.91
N ALA A 64 21.19 -11.99 3.82
CA ALA A 64 21.46 -10.57 4.08
C ALA A 64 22.16 -9.89 2.88
N ASP A 65 22.77 -10.67 1.98
CA ASP A 65 23.22 -10.20 0.68
C ASP A 65 22.06 -10.26 -0.33
N ARG A 66 21.75 -9.11 -0.93
CA ARG A 66 20.64 -8.91 -1.86
C ARG A 66 20.80 -9.71 -3.15
N GLN A 67 22.01 -9.78 -3.71
CA GLN A 67 22.27 -10.54 -4.92
C GLN A 67 22.09 -12.04 -4.65
N THR A 68 22.59 -12.52 -3.50
CA THR A 68 22.44 -13.92 -3.07
C THR A 68 20.97 -14.28 -2.86
N LEU A 69 20.23 -13.48 -2.09
CA LEU A 69 18.80 -13.69 -1.83
C LEU A 69 18.00 -13.82 -3.13
N TRP A 70 18.10 -12.83 -4.02
CA TRP A 70 17.23 -12.77 -5.18
C TRP A 70 17.61 -13.78 -6.27
N ASN A 71 18.88 -14.19 -6.37
CA ASN A 71 19.26 -15.32 -7.24
C ASN A 71 18.74 -16.65 -6.68
N ALA A 72 18.73 -16.84 -5.36
CA ALA A 72 18.12 -18.01 -4.74
C ALA A 72 16.61 -18.09 -5.01
N VAL A 73 15.90 -16.95 -4.95
CA VAL A 73 14.47 -16.86 -5.30
C VAL A 73 14.22 -17.17 -6.78
N GLU A 74 15.00 -16.59 -7.70
CA GLU A 74 14.88 -16.88 -9.14
C GLU A 74 15.11 -18.37 -9.43
N LYS A 75 16.10 -18.99 -8.77
CA LYS A 75 16.43 -20.42 -8.91
C LYS A 75 15.31 -21.34 -8.37
N ALA A 76 14.63 -20.94 -7.29
CA ALA A 76 13.48 -21.69 -6.76
C ALA A 76 12.26 -21.64 -7.70
N GLU A 77 12.22 -20.68 -8.63
CA GLU A 77 11.13 -20.42 -9.55
C GLU A 77 11.44 -20.88 -10.98
N ARG A 78 10.99 -22.10 -11.32
CA ARG A 78 11.35 -22.73 -12.62
C ARG A 78 10.44 -22.38 -13.80
N GLY A 79 9.24 -21.84 -13.55
CA GLY A 79 8.23 -21.64 -14.61
C GLY A 79 8.37 -20.32 -15.36
N LYS A 80 8.11 -20.30 -16.68
CA LYS A 80 8.04 -19.05 -17.46
C LYS A 80 6.99 -18.04 -16.95
N ASN A 81 5.97 -18.54 -16.26
CA ASN A 81 4.91 -17.75 -15.64
C ASN A 81 5.08 -17.60 -14.13
N ALA A 82 6.30 -17.76 -13.61
CA ALA A 82 6.57 -17.67 -12.19
C ALA A 82 6.21 -16.29 -11.63
N GLN A 83 5.57 -16.31 -10.46
CA GLN A 83 5.47 -15.18 -9.54
C GLN A 83 6.65 -15.28 -8.58
N LEU A 84 7.49 -14.24 -8.56
CA LEU A 84 8.79 -14.24 -7.88
C LEU A 84 8.71 -13.59 -6.51
N ALA A 85 8.08 -12.41 -6.43
CA ALA A 85 7.97 -11.62 -5.22
C ALA A 85 6.63 -10.87 -5.16
N TYR A 86 6.14 -10.63 -3.96
CA TYR A 86 5.24 -9.51 -3.69
C TYR A 86 6.07 -8.21 -3.71
N SER A 87 5.49 -7.15 -4.27
CA SER A 87 6.10 -5.82 -4.27
C SER A 87 5.13 -4.83 -3.65
N PHE A 88 5.56 -4.19 -2.58
CA PHE A 88 4.79 -3.20 -1.86
C PHE A 88 5.38 -1.81 -2.05
N GLU A 89 4.51 -0.80 -2.04
CA GLU A 89 4.85 0.62 -1.97
C GLU A 89 3.92 1.28 -0.95
N ILE A 90 4.49 1.94 0.05
CA ILE A 90 3.76 2.58 1.14
C ILE A 90 4.26 4.02 1.34
N SER A 91 3.35 4.97 1.50
CA SER A 91 3.71 6.36 1.82
C SER A 91 4.14 6.52 3.28
N LEU A 92 5.19 7.31 3.47
CA LEU A 92 5.61 7.83 4.77
C LEU A 92 4.92 9.18 5.04
N GLN A 93 5.01 9.65 6.28
CA GLN A 93 4.27 10.83 6.73
C GLN A 93 5.21 12.03 6.82
N ASN A 94 4.86 13.13 6.14
CA ASN A 94 5.65 14.37 6.16
C ASN A 94 5.65 15.05 7.54
N GLU A 95 4.70 14.67 8.40
CA GLU A 95 4.58 15.14 9.76
C GLU A 95 5.57 14.46 10.75
N PHE A 96 6.32 13.45 10.30
CA PHE A 96 7.37 12.77 11.07
C PHE A 96 8.75 13.11 10.53
N SER A 97 9.77 13.05 11.39
CA SER A 97 11.15 13.07 10.92
C SER A 97 11.45 11.84 10.06
N LEU A 98 12.53 11.90 9.28
CA LEU A 98 12.96 10.76 8.47
C LEU A 98 13.30 9.55 9.34
N GLU A 99 13.98 9.77 10.47
CA GLU A 99 14.33 8.73 11.43
C GLU A 99 13.09 8.09 12.05
N GLU A 100 12.09 8.89 12.42
CA GLU A 100 10.81 8.40 12.96
C GLU A 100 10.07 7.56 11.91
N ASN A 101 10.02 8.02 10.66
CA ASN A 101 9.42 7.29 9.56
C ASN A 101 10.09 5.93 9.31
N ILE A 102 11.43 5.90 9.24
CA ILE A 102 12.19 4.67 9.02
C ILE A 102 11.99 3.71 10.22
N ALA A 103 12.03 4.23 11.45
CA ALA A 103 11.84 3.41 12.64
C ALA A 103 10.44 2.77 12.67
N LEU A 104 9.39 3.56 12.42
CA LEU A 104 8.00 3.07 12.39
C LEU A 104 7.78 2.05 11.27
N ALA A 105 8.35 2.29 10.09
CA ALA A 105 8.28 1.35 8.97
C ALA A 105 9.02 0.04 9.27
N ARG A 106 10.21 0.10 9.87
CA ARG A 106 10.93 -1.12 10.30
C ARG A 106 10.14 -1.90 11.34
N GLU A 107 9.56 -1.23 12.34
CA GLU A 107 8.71 -1.86 13.34
C GLU A 107 7.51 -2.57 12.69
N PHE A 108 6.82 -1.87 11.77
CA PHE A 108 5.71 -2.44 11.00
C PHE A 108 6.15 -3.70 10.22
N LEU A 109 7.27 -3.63 9.50
CA LEU A 109 7.78 -4.76 8.72
C LEU A 109 8.17 -5.94 9.62
N PHE A 110 8.80 -5.69 10.77
CA PHE A 110 9.13 -6.75 11.73
C PHE A 110 7.86 -7.41 12.29
N ARG A 111 6.89 -6.59 12.72
CA ARG A 111 5.66 -7.06 13.37
C ARG A 111 4.73 -7.79 12.41
N GLU A 112 4.58 -7.29 11.18
CA GLU A 112 3.54 -7.78 10.27
C GLU A 112 4.03 -8.76 9.20
N PHE A 113 5.34 -8.74 8.89
CA PHE A 113 5.93 -9.57 7.83
C PHE A 113 6.95 -10.56 8.39
N VAL A 114 8.00 -10.07 9.07
CA VAL A 114 9.08 -10.93 9.55
C VAL A 114 8.58 -11.93 10.61
N SER A 115 7.67 -11.50 11.50
CA SER A 115 7.03 -12.38 12.49
C SER A 115 6.25 -13.55 11.86
N ARG A 116 5.78 -13.40 10.61
CA ARG A 116 5.11 -14.42 9.82
C ARG A 116 6.07 -15.32 9.03
N GLY A 117 7.38 -15.16 9.25
CA GLY A 117 8.43 -15.89 8.54
C GLY A 117 8.76 -15.32 7.16
N MET A 118 8.34 -14.10 6.84
CA MET A 118 8.68 -13.46 5.56
C MET A 118 10.07 -12.83 5.60
N THR A 119 10.84 -13.02 4.52
CA THR A 119 12.00 -12.18 4.23
C THR A 119 11.54 -10.88 3.58
N VAL A 120 12.10 -9.75 4.01
CA VAL A 120 11.74 -8.42 3.52
C VAL A 120 12.99 -7.70 3.02
N ASP A 121 13.05 -7.37 1.74
CA ASP A 121 14.05 -6.45 1.20
C ASP A 121 13.42 -5.06 1.02
N VAL A 122 13.81 -4.10 1.86
CA VAL A 122 13.20 -2.77 1.94
C VAL A 122 14.16 -1.68 1.46
N SER A 123 13.62 -0.70 0.75
CA SER A 123 14.32 0.52 0.32
C SER A 123 13.47 1.75 0.61
N PHE A 124 14.05 2.72 1.32
CA PHE A 124 13.43 3.99 1.68
C PHE A 124 13.79 5.06 0.66
N HIS A 125 12.78 5.71 0.08
CA HIS A 125 12.93 6.64 -1.02
C HIS A 125 12.30 7.99 -0.69
N GLU A 126 12.93 9.05 -1.16
CA GLU A 126 12.31 10.37 -1.26
C GLU A 126 12.53 10.89 -2.67
N LYS A 127 11.43 11.13 -3.39
CA LYS A 127 11.53 11.73 -4.72
C LYS A 127 11.94 13.19 -4.56
N GLU A 128 12.95 13.61 -5.32
CA GLU A 128 13.23 15.03 -5.52
C GLU A 128 11.93 15.73 -5.92
N CYS A 129 11.53 16.69 -5.09
CA CYS A 129 10.37 17.53 -5.38
C CYS A 129 10.82 18.75 -6.17
N GLU A 130 9.97 19.19 -7.10
CA GLU A 130 10.14 20.49 -7.76
C GLU A 130 10.08 21.61 -6.71
N ASP A 131 10.63 22.78 -7.03
CA ASP A 131 10.57 23.95 -6.15
C ASP A 131 9.12 24.24 -5.72
N GLY A 132 8.85 24.14 -4.41
CA GLY A 132 7.51 24.33 -3.82
C GLY A 132 6.62 23.08 -3.79
N GLY A 133 7.10 21.92 -4.28
CA GLY A 133 6.42 20.64 -4.17
C GLY A 133 6.50 20.04 -2.76
N THR A 134 5.44 19.35 -2.33
CA THR A 134 5.46 18.60 -1.06
C THR A 134 6.28 17.32 -1.22
N PRO A 135 7.26 17.05 -0.34
CA PRO A 135 7.98 15.78 -0.29
C PRO A 135 7.03 14.58 -0.32
N ASN A 136 7.45 13.52 -1.02
CA ASN A 136 6.73 12.26 -1.07
C ASN A 136 7.66 11.13 -0.61
N PRO A 137 8.01 11.10 0.68
CA PRO A 137 8.76 10.00 1.25
C PRO A 137 7.89 8.75 1.20
N HIS A 138 8.48 7.64 0.77
CA HIS A 138 7.81 6.36 0.64
C HIS A 138 8.84 5.25 0.75
N PHE A 139 8.40 4.03 1.05
CA PHE A 139 9.28 2.88 1.03
C PHE A 139 8.71 1.80 0.14
N HIS A 140 9.62 1.16 -0.59
CA HIS A 140 9.33 -0.04 -1.35
C HIS A 140 9.87 -1.22 -0.57
N PHE A 141 9.15 -2.34 -0.60
CA PHE A 141 9.75 -3.58 -0.16
C PHE A 141 9.28 -4.77 -0.99
N LEU A 142 10.17 -5.74 -1.12
CA LEU A 142 9.96 -6.98 -1.82
C LEU A 142 9.96 -8.14 -0.82
N CYS A 143 9.00 -9.04 -0.96
CA CYS A 143 8.94 -10.29 -0.22
C CYS A 143 8.92 -11.46 -1.20
N PRO A 144 9.79 -12.48 -1.05
CA PRO A 144 9.70 -13.71 -1.82
C PRO A 144 8.28 -14.30 -1.76
N ILE A 145 7.79 -14.80 -2.89
CA ILE A 145 6.46 -15.43 -2.97
C ILE A 145 6.40 -16.75 -2.21
N ARG A 146 7.53 -17.46 -2.11
CA ARG A 146 7.62 -18.72 -1.38
C ARG A 146 7.88 -18.45 0.10
N PRO A 147 7.22 -19.19 1.01
CA PRO A 147 7.66 -19.21 2.39
C PRO A 147 9.04 -19.84 2.52
N MET A 148 9.74 -19.50 3.59
CA MET A 148 10.99 -20.13 3.96
C MET A 148 10.70 -21.16 5.07
N GLU A 149 11.15 -22.39 4.84
CA GLU A 149 11.04 -23.48 5.80
C GLU A 149 12.05 -23.31 6.95
N GLN A 150 11.87 -24.03 8.05
CA GLN A 150 12.72 -23.92 9.25
C GLN A 150 14.20 -24.25 9.02
N ASP A 151 14.52 -25.00 7.95
CA ASP A 151 15.88 -25.32 7.54
C ASP A 151 16.51 -24.27 6.60
N GLY A 152 15.79 -23.17 6.33
CA GLY A 152 16.22 -22.09 5.45
C GLY A 152 15.94 -22.33 3.97
N THR A 153 15.33 -23.45 3.60
CA THR A 153 14.98 -23.75 2.20
C THR A 153 13.67 -23.07 1.76
N TRP A 154 13.48 -22.90 0.45
CA TRP A 154 12.25 -22.33 -0.10
C TRP A 154 11.13 -23.36 -0.17
N GLY A 155 10.06 -23.11 0.59
CA GLY A 155 8.87 -23.94 0.66
C GLY A 155 8.00 -23.91 -0.60
N ILE A 156 6.95 -24.74 -0.61
CA ILE A 156 5.97 -24.76 -1.70
C ILE A 156 4.93 -23.65 -1.52
N LYS A 157 4.51 -23.00 -2.60
CA LYS A 157 3.50 -21.92 -2.56
C LYS A 157 2.09 -22.39 -2.24
N GLN A 158 1.78 -23.58 -2.73
CA GLN A 158 0.43 -24.13 -2.71
C GLN A 158 0.49 -25.66 -2.76
N ARG A 159 -0.48 -26.30 -2.13
CA ARG A 159 -0.73 -27.74 -2.20
C ARG A 159 -1.99 -28.02 -3.00
N ARG A 160 -2.12 -29.25 -3.49
CA ARG A 160 -3.34 -29.71 -4.15
C ARG A 160 -4.25 -30.36 -3.13
N GLU A 161 -5.47 -29.86 -3.00
CA GLU A 161 -6.53 -30.50 -2.24
C GLU A 161 -7.57 -31.03 -3.23
N TYR A 162 -7.66 -32.36 -3.34
CA TYR A 162 -8.58 -33.00 -4.26
C TYR A 162 -10.03 -32.84 -3.78
N VAL A 163 -10.94 -32.53 -4.70
CA VAL A 163 -12.37 -32.43 -4.40
C VAL A 163 -12.93 -33.84 -4.24
N LEU A 164 -13.65 -34.07 -3.15
CA LEU A 164 -14.25 -35.36 -2.81
C LEU A 164 -15.78 -35.31 -2.99
N ASP A 165 -16.38 -36.45 -3.34
CA ASP A 165 -17.83 -36.64 -3.32
C ASP A 165 -18.34 -36.97 -1.90
N GLU A 166 -19.65 -37.20 -1.76
CA GLU A 166 -20.31 -37.51 -0.49
C GLU A 166 -19.77 -38.79 0.18
N GLU A 167 -19.17 -39.69 -0.60
CA GLU A 167 -18.59 -40.96 -0.13
C GLU A 167 -17.09 -40.84 0.17
N GLY A 168 -16.49 -39.67 -0.06
CA GLY A 168 -15.06 -39.42 0.15
C GLY A 168 -14.16 -39.83 -1.02
N ASN A 169 -14.72 -40.19 -2.18
CA ASN A 169 -13.95 -40.52 -3.37
C ASN A 169 -13.57 -39.26 -4.16
N ARG A 170 -12.41 -39.29 -4.83
CA ARG A 170 -11.93 -38.13 -5.62
C ARG A 170 -12.77 -37.95 -6.88
N ILE A 171 -13.29 -36.74 -7.06
CA ILE A 171 -14.08 -36.35 -8.23
C ILE A 171 -13.17 -36.16 -9.45
N ARG A 172 -13.64 -36.62 -10.61
CA ARG A 172 -12.99 -36.40 -11.92
C ARG A 172 -13.79 -35.40 -12.75
N ASP A 173 -13.09 -34.61 -13.56
CA ASP A 173 -13.69 -33.72 -14.56
C ASP A 173 -14.19 -34.52 -15.79
N ALA A 174 -14.81 -33.82 -16.73
CA ALA A 174 -15.32 -34.41 -17.97
C ALA A 174 -14.22 -35.10 -18.83
N ASN A 175 -12.94 -34.80 -18.59
CA ASN A 175 -11.80 -35.39 -19.27
C ASN A 175 -11.15 -36.54 -18.46
N GLY A 176 -11.77 -36.95 -17.35
CA GLY A 176 -11.29 -38.01 -16.48
C GLY A 176 -10.12 -37.61 -15.57
N LYS A 177 -9.78 -36.32 -15.46
CA LYS A 177 -8.73 -35.84 -14.55
C LYS A 177 -9.30 -35.52 -13.18
N TYR A 178 -8.58 -35.85 -12.11
CA TYR A 178 -9.03 -35.48 -10.77
C TYR A 178 -9.09 -33.97 -10.57
N VAL A 179 -10.22 -33.50 -10.06
CA VAL A 179 -10.46 -32.10 -9.71
C VAL A 179 -9.75 -31.79 -8.40
N PHE A 180 -9.02 -30.67 -8.36
CA PHE A 180 -8.35 -30.22 -7.16
C PHE A 180 -8.40 -28.70 -7.05
N ASN A 181 -8.43 -28.22 -5.81
CA ASN A 181 -8.19 -26.83 -5.46
C ASN A 181 -6.70 -26.64 -5.20
N ALA A 182 -6.13 -25.57 -5.77
CA ALA A 182 -4.78 -25.14 -5.43
C ALA A 182 -4.86 -24.26 -4.18
N VAL A 183 -4.54 -24.82 -3.03
CA VAL A 183 -4.67 -24.14 -1.73
C VAL A 183 -3.31 -23.55 -1.36
N PRO A 184 -3.20 -22.21 -1.20
CA PRO A 184 -1.98 -21.57 -0.72
C PRO A 184 -1.50 -22.17 0.60
N THR A 185 -0.18 -22.26 0.77
CA THR A 185 0.41 -22.71 2.04
C THR A 185 0.51 -21.59 3.08
N THR A 186 0.35 -20.34 2.64
CA THR A 186 0.33 -19.15 3.48
C THR A 186 -0.90 -18.29 3.17
N ASP A 187 -1.28 -17.42 4.10
CA ASP A 187 -2.36 -16.46 3.94
C ASP A 187 -1.91 -15.15 3.25
N TRP A 188 -0.62 -15.00 2.95
CA TRP A 188 0.01 -13.74 2.50
C TRP A 188 -0.61 -13.12 1.25
N GLY A 189 -1.24 -13.95 0.41
CA GLY A 189 -1.91 -13.52 -0.81
C GLY A 189 -3.42 -13.26 -0.66
N SER A 190 -3.98 -13.39 0.54
CA SER A 190 -5.42 -13.25 0.76
C SER A 190 -5.85 -11.78 0.87
N PRO A 191 -7.07 -11.43 0.42
CA PRO A 191 -7.64 -10.10 0.65
C PRO A 191 -7.70 -9.70 2.13
N GLU A 192 -7.99 -10.66 3.01
CA GLU A 192 -8.11 -10.45 4.46
C GLU A 192 -6.76 -10.05 5.07
N THR A 193 -5.68 -10.76 4.70
CA THR A 193 -4.32 -10.43 5.17
C THR A 193 -3.87 -9.07 4.65
N LEU A 194 -4.21 -8.72 3.40
CA LEU A 194 -3.92 -7.39 2.86
C LEU A 194 -4.68 -6.28 3.60
N GLU A 195 -5.98 -6.48 3.86
CA GLU A 195 -6.79 -5.52 4.63
C GLU A 195 -6.18 -5.28 6.01
N HIS A 196 -5.82 -6.36 6.71
CA HIS A 196 -5.16 -6.30 8.00
C HIS A 196 -3.85 -5.50 7.97
N TRP A 197 -2.97 -5.75 6.99
CA TRP A 197 -1.71 -5.00 6.88
C TRP A 197 -1.93 -3.51 6.62
N ARG A 198 -2.96 -3.16 5.83
CA ARG A 198 -3.32 -1.76 5.56
C ARG A 198 -3.86 -1.08 6.82
N GLU A 199 -4.72 -1.77 7.57
CA GLU A 199 -5.24 -1.30 8.85
C GLU A 199 -4.13 -1.11 9.87
N ALA A 200 -3.29 -2.12 10.08
CA ALA A 200 -2.15 -2.08 11.00
C ALA A 200 -1.21 -0.89 10.73
N TRP A 201 -0.91 -0.61 9.46
CA TRP A 201 -0.12 0.57 9.10
C TRP A 201 -0.82 1.89 9.47
N ALA A 202 -2.11 2.01 9.16
CA ALA A 202 -2.89 3.21 9.49
C ALA A 202 -2.94 3.44 11.01
N GLU A 203 -3.17 2.38 11.80
CA GLU A 203 -3.20 2.44 13.26
C GLU A 203 -1.85 2.87 13.84
N MET A 204 -0.74 2.31 13.35
CA MET A 204 0.61 2.67 13.79
C MET A 204 0.92 4.14 13.52
N CYS A 205 0.62 4.65 12.32
CA CYS A 205 0.79 6.07 12.02
C CYS A 205 -0.12 6.95 12.90
N ASN A 206 -1.38 6.57 13.08
CA ASN A 206 -2.34 7.34 13.89
C ASN A 206 -1.95 7.39 15.37
N ALA A 207 -1.42 6.28 15.91
CA ALA A 207 -0.88 6.24 17.26
C ALA A 207 0.32 7.21 17.39
N LYS A 208 1.22 7.23 16.39
CA LYS A 208 2.36 8.16 16.37
C LYS A 208 1.93 9.62 16.21
N PHE A 209 0.89 9.90 15.42
CA PHE A 209 0.30 11.25 15.37
C PHE A 209 -0.24 11.68 16.73
N ALA A 210 -0.96 10.80 17.44
CA ALA A 210 -1.50 11.10 18.76
C ALA A 210 -0.39 11.32 19.80
N GLU A 211 0.67 10.49 19.80
CA GLU A 211 1.86 10.65 20.66
C GLU A 211 2.52 12.03 20.48
N LYS A 212 2.56 12.53 19.23
CA LYS A 212 3.10 13.86 18.89
C LYS A 212 2.10 15.01 19.10
N GLY A 213 0.89 14.73 19.57
CA GLY A 213 -0.16 15.74 19.74
C GLY A 213 -0.68 16.34 18.43
N LEU A 214 -0.56 15.60 17.31
CA LEU A 214 -1.02 16.03 16.00
C LEU A 214 -2.48 15.60 15.79
N ASP A 215 -3.30 16.48 15.23
CA ASP A 215 -4.73 16.21 14.95
C ASP A 215 -4.97 15.52 13.60
N VAL A 216 -3.93 15.29 12.80
CA VAL A 216 -4.06 14.61 11.51
C VAL A 216 -4.26 13.11 11.68
N ARG A 217 -5.07 12.50 10.81
CA ARG A 217 -5.30 11.05 10.78
C ARG A 217 -5.28 10.52 9.36
N ILE A 218 -4.89 9.27 9.22
CA ILE A 218 -4.99 8.50 7.97
C ILE A 218 -5.95 7.32 8.16
N ASP A 219 -6.60 6.90 7.08
CA ASP A 219 -7.53 5.78 7.10
C ASP A 219 -7.29 4.92 5.85
N HIS A 220 -7.21 3.61 6.05
CA HIS A 220 -6.89 2.64 5.01
C HIS A 220 -8.06 2.38 4.04
N ARG A 221 -9.29 2.71 4.48
CA ARG A 221 -10.54 2.45 3.76
C ARG A 221 -10.75 3.49 2.67
N SER A 222 -11.60 3.18 1.69
CA SER A 222 -12.03 4.15 0.69
C SER A 222 -12.88 5.26 1.32
N TYR A 223 -12.97 6.42 0.65
CA TYR A 223 -13.87 7.51 1.08
C TYR A 223 -15.32 7.02 1.27
N GLU A 224 -15.80 6.15 0.38
CA GLU A 224 -17.11 5.51 0.51
C GLU A 224 -17.26 4.74 1.83
N ARG A 225 -16.30 3.88 2.18
CA ARG A 225 -16.31 3.12 3.44
C ARG A 225 -16.11 3.99 4.69
N GLN A 226 -15.57 5.19 4.53
CA GLN A 226 -15.47 6.19 5.60
C GLN A 226 -16.74 7.04 5.73
N GLY A 227 -17.69 6.97 4.79
CA GLY A 227 -18.82 7.89 4.72
C GLY A 227 -18.41 9.32 4.30
N VAL A 228 -17.23 9.46 3.69
CA VAL A 228 -16.72 10.74 3.20
C VAL A 228 -17.29 10.99 1.80
N GLU A 229 -18.15 12.00 1.68
CA GLU A 229 -18.72 12.41 0.40
C GLU A 229 -17.72 13.26 -0.41
N LEU A 230 -16.60 12.65 -0.79
CA LEU A 230 -15.63 13.23 -1.71
C LEU A 230 -15.29 12.22 -2.80
N LEU A 231 -15.03 12.74 -3.99
CA LEU A 231 -14.60 11.94 -5.13
C LEU A 231 -13.09 11.68 -5.04
N PRO A 232 -12.63 10.41 -5.12
CA PRO A 232 -11.21 10.10 -5.13
C PRO A 232 -10.58 10.44 -6.49
N THR A 233 -9.38 11.03 -6.49
CA THR A 233 -8.59 11.25 -7.71
C THR A 233 -8.01 9.94 -8.26
N VAL A 234 -7.75 9.90 -9.57
CA VAL A 234 -7.11 8.75 -10.22
C VAL A 234 -5.59 8.95 -10.30
N HIS A 235 -4.81 7.92 -10.01
CA HIS A 235 -3.35 7.97 -10.11
C HIS A 235 -2.89 8.22 -11.55
N GLU A 236 -2.32 9.39 -11.85
CA GLU A 236 -1.94 9.81 -13.21
C GLU A 236 -0.84 8.95 -13.84
N GLY A 237 0.19 8.58 -13.07
CA GLY A 237 1.39 7.90 -13.57
C GLY A 237 2.45 8.89 -14.08
N ALA A 238 3.69 8.42 -14.20
CA ALA A 238 4.85 9.26 -14.55
C ALA A 238 4.72 9.90 -15.93
N THR A 239 4.25 9.15 -16.93
CA THR A 239 4.10 9.65 -18.31
C THR A 239 3.08 10.79 -18.39
N VAL A 240 1.93 10.64 -17.72
CA VAL A 240 0.90 11.68 -17.68
C VAL A 240 1.41 12.94 -17.00
N ARG A 241 2.08 12.81 -15.84
CA ARG A 241 2.71 13.96 -15.18
C ARG A 241 3.75 14.65 -16.05
N ALA A 242 4.58 13.89 -16.76
CA ALA A 242 5.59 14.44 -17.66
C ALA A 242 4.96 15.21 -18.85
N MET A 243 3.82 14.74 -19.37
CA MET A 243 3.06 15.45 -20.42
C MET A 243 2.43 16.74 -19.89
N GLU A 244 1.73 16.67 -18.75
CA GLU A 244 1.12 17.84 -18.09
C GLU A 244 2.16 18.90 -17.73
N LYS A 245 3.37 18.49 -17.30
CA LYS A 245 4.50 19.39 -17.05
C LYS A 245 4.94 20.16 -18.31
N LYS A 246 4.80 19.56 -19.49
CA LYS A 246 5.07 20.22 -20.78
C LYS A 246 3.88 21.09 -21.26
N GLY A 247 2.87 21.29 -20.42
CA GLY A 247 1.64 22.01 -20.77
C GLY A 247 0.68 21.20 -21.62
N ILE A 248 0.93 19.91 -21.84
CA ILE A 248 0.04 19.04 -22.63
C ILE A 248 -1.06 18.54 -21.71
N ARG A 249 -2.28 19.04 -21.92
CA ARG A 249 -3.47 18.58 -21.20
C ARG A 249 -3.83 17.16 -21.61
N THR A 250 -4.04 16.33 -20.61
CA THR A 250 -4.41 14.93 -20.74
C THR A 250 -5.82 14.71 -20.21
N GLU A 251 -6.54 13.73 -20.75
CA GLU A 251 -7.88 13.37 -20.26
C GLU A 251 -7.87 13.06 -18.75
N LYS A 252 -6.82 12.37 -18.29
CA LYS A 252 -6.65 11.99 -16.90
C LYS A 252 -6.34 13.18 -15.98
N GLY A 253 -5.55 14.13 -16.45
CA GLY A 253 -5.28 15.39 -15.74
C GLY A 253 -6.53 16.27 -15.67
N GLU A 254 -7.30 16.38 -16.75
CA GLU A 254 -8.60 17.06 -16.77
C GLU A 254 -9.59 16.43 -15.79
N PHE A 255 -9.69 15.10 -15.78
CA PHE A 255 -10.56 14.38 -14.85
C PHE A 255 -10.19 14.68 -13.39
N ASN A 256 -8.90 14.67 -13.05
CA ASN A 256 -8.45 15.02 -11.70
C ASN A 256 -8.68 16.50 -11.36
N ARG A 257 -8.52 17.43 -12.31
CA ARG A 257 -8.88 18.85 -12.13
C ARG A 257 -10.38 18.99 -11.83
N TRP A 258 -11.23 18.31 -12.59
CA TRP A 258 -12.67 18.28 -12.38
C TRP A 258 -13.05 17.70 -11.00
N ILE A 259 -12.42 16.59 -10.57
CA ILE A 259 -12.62 16.02 -9.24
C ILE A 259 -12.27 17.04 -8.14
N ARG A 260 -11.13 17.71 -8.25
CA ARG A 260 -10.69 18.71 -7.25
C ARG A 260 -11.67 19.88 -7.18
N ALA A 261 -12.12 20.40 -8.32
CA ALA A 261 -13.11 21.47 -8.38
C ALA A 261 -14.45 21.03 -7.78
N THR A 262 -14.93 19.84 -8.13
CA THR A 262 -16.18 19.27 -7.60
C THR A 262 -16.10 19.07 -6.08
N ASN A 263 -15.00 18.52 -5.58
CA ASN A 263 -14.78 18.36 -4.14
C ASN A 263 -14.72 19.70 -3.39
N ALA A 264 -14.18 20.76 -4.01
CA ALA A 264 -14.20 22.10 -3.42
C ALA A 264 -15.64 22.63 -3.29
N VAL A 265 -16.47 22.44 -4.32
CA VAL A 265 -17.89 22.79 -4.30
C VAL A 265 -18.65 22.00 -3.23
N ILE A 266 -18.44 20.68 -3.15
CA ILE A 266 -19.09 19.84 -2.13
C ILE A 266 -18.77 20.34 -0.71
N ARG A 267 -17.50 20.66 -0.44
CA ARG A 267 -17.09 21.20 0.88
C ARG A 267 -17.76 22.54 1.19
N ASP A 268 -17.82 23.45 0.20
CA ASP A 268 -18.48 24.75 0.37
C ASP A 268 -19.98 24.59 0.67
N ILE A 269 -20.66 23.72 -0.09
CA ILE A 269 -22.08 23.41 0.15
C ILE A 269 -22.29 22.86 1.57
N LYS A 270 -21.47 21.89 2.00
CA LYS A 270 -21.56 21.34 3.36
C LYS A 270 -21.36 22.41 4.43
N LYS A 271 -20.38 23.29 4.25
CA LYS A 271 -20.12 24.39 5.19
C LYS A 271 -21.31 25.34 5.27
N LYS A 272 -21.91 25.70 4.13
CA LYS A 272 -23.12 26.54 4.08
C LYS A 272 -24.32 25.87 4.75
N ILE A 273 -24.52 24.58 4.52
CA ILE A 273 -25.59 23.80 5.18
C ILE A 273 -25.40 23.82 6.71
N ALA A 274 -24.18 23.59 7.21
CA ALA A 274 -23.89 23.65 8.64
C ALA A 274 -24.21 25.03 9.23
N LEU A 275 -23.75 26.12 8.59
CA LEU A 275 -24.05 27.49 9.02
C LEU A 275 -25.56 27.78 9.03
N LEU A 276 -26.31 27.28 8.04
CA LEU A 276 -27.76 27.43 8.01
C LEU A 276 -28.44 26.68 9.16
N PHE A 277 -27.95 25.49 9.53
CA PHE A 277 -28.47 24.76 10.69
C PHE A 277 -28.23 25.52 11.99
N ASP A 278 -27.04 26.11 12.17
CA ASP A 278 -26.73 26.94 13.34
C ASP A 278 -27.66 28.15 13.42
N TRP A 279 -27.87 28.86 12.29
CA TRP A 279 -28.81 29.98 12.23
C TRP A 279 -30.26 29.58 12.53
N ILE A 280 -30.71 28.43 12.03
CA ILE A 280 -32.05 27.91 12.34
C ILE A 280 -32.19 27.58 13.83
N ALA A 281 -31.14 27.03 14.45
CA ALA A 281 -31.13 26.75 15.88
C ALA A 281 -31.20 28.02 16.72
N GLU A 282 -30.42 29.05 16.36
CA GLU A 282 -30.45 30.38 17.00
C GLU A 282 -31.82 31.04 16.85
N ALA A 283 -32.38 31.07 15.64
CA ALA A 283 -33.70 31.65 15.39
C ALA A 283 -34.79 30.94 16.20
N LYS A 284 -34.76 29.61 16.29
CA LYS A 284 -35.68 28.84 17.13
C LYS A 284 -35.54 29.17 18.62
N ALA A 285 -34.30 29.34 19.11
CA ALA A 285 -34.05 29.71 20.50
C ALA A 285 -34.58 31.12 20.82
N GLU A 286 -34.44 32.08 19.90
CA GLU A 286 -35.01 33.42 20.04
C GLU A 286 -36.55 33.40 20.06
N LEU A 287 -37.18 32.64 19.15
CA LEU A 287 -38.64 32.47 19.11
C LEU A 287 -39.21 31.80 20.36
N ALA A 288 -38.42 30.96 21.03
CA ALA A 288 -38.82 30.29 22.27
C ALA A 288 -38.72 31.18 23.53
N LYS A 289 -38.11 32.37 23.42
CA LYS A 289 -38.07 33.31 24.55
C LYS A 289 -39.49 33.78 24.87
N PRO A 290 -39.85 33.93 26.17
CA PRO A 290 -41.17 34.39 26.55
C PRO A 290 -41.42 35.78 25.95
N GLN A 291 -42.46 35.88 25.13
CA GLN A 291 -42.91 37.17 24.63
C GLN A 291 -43.51 37.96 25.79
N ALA A 292 -43.20 39.26 25.86
CA ALA A 292 -43.89 40.16 26.79
C ALA A 292 -45.40 40.05 26.54
N PRO A 293 -46.24 40.04 27.60
CA PRO A 293 -47.68 39.91 27.44
C PRO A 293 -48.18 40.98 26.47
N ASP A 294 -48.89 40.52 25.46
CA ASP A 294 -49.64 41.35 24.53
C ASP A 294 -50.61 42.23 25.34
N LEU A 295 -50.78 43.50 24.96
CA LEU A 295 -51.80 44.40 25.51
C LEU A 295 -53.21 43.79 25.47
N VAL A 296 -53.49 42.87 24.54
CA VAL A 296 -54.74 42.09 24.44
C VAL A 296 -54.84 41.01 25.53
N SER A 297 -53.73 40.55 26.11
CA SER A 297 -53.72 39.60 27.23
C SER A 297 -53.82 40.26 28.62
N LEU A 298 -53.78 41.61 28.65
CA LEU A 298 -53.88 42.45 29.85
C LEU A 298 -55.22 43.21 29.96
N LEU A 299 -56.15 42.97 29.03
CA LEU A 299 -57.53 43.48 29.02
C LEU A 299 -58.52 42.33 29.26
#